data_AF-A0A2E7ZXB4-F1
#
_entry.id   AF-A0A2E7ZXB4-F1
#
_cell.length_a   1.000
_cell.length_b   1.000
_cell.length_c   1.000
_cell.angle_alpha   90.00
_cell.angle_beta   90.00
_cell.angle_gamma   90.00
#
_symmetry.space_group_name_H-M   'P 1'
#
loop_
_entity.id
_entity.type
_entity.pdbx_description
1 polymer ?
#
loop_
_entity_poly.entity_id
_entity_poly.type
_entity_poly.pdbx_seq_one_letter_code
_entity_poly.pdbx_strand_id
1 'polypeptide(L)' 'MINWLRVRNFIIVRDVELVFSPGMTVLTGETGAGKSLIV' A
#
# COMPACT_ATOMS: atom_id res chain seq x y z
N MET A 1 14.98 5.07 -3.96
CA MET A 1 13.55 5.25 -4.28
C MET A 1 12.88 3.89 -4.14
N ILE A 2 11.71 3.83 -3.51
CA ILE A 2 10.97 2.57 -3.39
C ILE A 2 10.33 2.28 -4.75
N ASN A 3 10.55 1.08 -5.28
CA ASN A 3 10.01 0.66 -6.58
C ASN A 3 8.94 -0.41 -6.43
N TRP A 4 8.89 -1.09 -5.28
CA TRP A 4 7.98 -2.19 -5.01
C TRP A 4 7.73 -2.35 -3.51
N LEU A 5 6.51 -2.73 -3.13
CA LEU A 5 6.11 -3.08 -1.77
C LEU A 5 5.12 -4.27 -1.82
N ARG A 6 5.33 -5.25 -0.94
CA ARG A 6 4.34 -6.31 -0.68
C ARG A 6 4.12 -6.49 0.81
N VAL A 7 2.85 -6.53 1.20
CA VAL A 7 2.42 -6.73 2.59
C VAL A 7 1.57 -7.98 2.64
N ARG A 8 1.89 -8.90 3.55
CA ARG A 8 1.17 -10.16 3.73
C ARG A 8 0.85 -10.38 5.21
N ASN A 9 -0.37 -10.82 5.49
CA ASN A 9 -0.86 -11.18 6.83
C ASN A 9 -0.54 -10.13 7.91
N PHE A 10 -0.77 -8.85 7.61
CA PHE A 10 -0.49 -7.75 8.52
C PHE A 10 -1.78 -6.99 8.88
N ILE A 11 -2.21 -7.11 10.13
CA ILE A 11 -3.45 -6.52 10.66
C ILE A 11 -4.65 -6.93 9.79
N ILE A 12 -5.17 -6.03 8.96
CA ILE A 12 -6.32 -6.26 8.06
C ILE A 12 -5.90 -6.62 6.63
N VAL A 13 -4.61 -6.47 6.29
CA VAL A 13 -4.08 -6.74 4.95
C VAL A 13 -3.72 -8.21 4.83
N ARG A 14 -4.41 -8.93 3.94
CA ARG A 14 -4.13 -10.35 3.66
C ARG A 14 -2.95 -10.52 2.70
N ASP A 15 -3.03 -9.92 1.52
CA ASP A 15 -1.94 -9.81 0.55
C ASP A 15 -2.17 -8.52 -0.27
N VAL A 16 -1.18 -7.65 -0.33
CA VAL A 16 -1.20 -6.47 -1.21
C VAL A 16 0.16 -6.34 -1.86
N GLU A 17 0.18 -5.95 -3.13
CA GLU A 17 1.38 -5.70 -3.92
C GLU A 17 1.24 -4.36 -4.63
N LEU A 18 2.28 -3.53 -4.53
CA LEU A 18 2.34 -2.20 -5.11
C LEU A 18 3.65 -2.04 -5.88
N VAL A 19 3.53 -1.62 -7.13
CA VAL A 19 4.66 -1.21 -7.97
C VAL A 19 4.64 0.30 -8.07
N PHE A 20 5.73 0.95 -7.67
CA PHE A 20 5.85 2.40 -7.74
C PHE A 20 6.48 2.80 -9.07
N SER A 21 5.93 3.86 -9.66
CA SER A 21 6.46 4.48 -10.87
C SER A 21 6.90 5.91 -10.57
N PRO A 22 7.80 6.49 -11.40
CA PRO A 22 8.16 7.90 -11.28
C PRO A 22 6.92 8.80 -11.32
N GLY A 23 6.92 9.87 -10.52
CA GLY A 23 5.81 10.81 -10.42
C GLY A 23 5.09 10.75 -9.07
N MET A 24 3.82 11.16 -9.05
CA MET A 24 2.99 11.20 -7.85
C MET A 24 2.19 9.91 -7.71
N THR A 25 2.31 9.24 -6.56
CA THR A 25 1.46 8.10 -6.18
C THR A 25 0.42 8.57 -5.18
N VAL A 26 -0.85 8.30 -5.43
CA VAL A 26 -1.96 8.63 -4.53
C VAL A 26 -2.66 7.35 -4.09
N LEU A 27 -2.71 7.10 -2.79
CA LEU A 27 -3.44 6.00 -2.17
C LEU A 27 -4.77 6.53 -1.60
N THR A 28 -5.90 6.05 -2.14
CA THR A 28 -7.25 6.44 -1.72
C THR A 28 -8.01 5.25 -1.13
N GLY A 29 -9.14 5.52 -0.47
CA GLY A 29 -9.99 4.51 0.16
C GLY A 29 -10.68 5.04 1.41
N GLU A 30 -11.59 4.25 1.98
CA GLU A 30 -12.37 4.62 3.16
C GLU A 30 -11.55 4.57 4.47
N THR A 31 -12.14 5.06 5.57
CA THR A 31 -11.56 4.92 6.92
C THR A 31 -11.49 3.45 7.29
N GLY A 32 -10.33 3.00 7.77
CA GLY A 32 -10.11 1.59 8.11
C GLY A 32 -9.76 0.69 6.92
N ALA A 33 -9.63 1.21 5.68
CA ALA A 33 -9.23 0.42 4.51
C ALA A 33 -7.74 -0.02 4.50
N GLY A 34 -6.96 0.32 5.54
CA GLY A 34 -5.57 -0.13 5.67
C GLY A 34 -4.53 0.72 4.94
N LYS A 35 -4.88 1.89 4.40
CA LYS A 35 -3.95 2.80 3.71
C LYS A 35 -2.73 3.18 4.56
N SER A 36 -2.93 3.41 5.86
CA SER A 36 -1.85 3.74 6.80
C SER A 36 -0.86 2.59 7.06
N LEU A 37 -1.16 1.38 6.58
CA LEU A 37 -0.27 0.23 6.68
C LEU A 37 0.73 0.16 5.52
N ILE A 38 0.57 1.03 4.52
CA ILE A 38 1.32 1.06 3.26
C ILE A 38 2.34 2.22 3.23
N VAL A 39 2.17 3.25 4.07
CA VAL A 39 3.01 4.47 4.14
C VAL A 39 3.85 4.55 5.39
#